data_AF-A0A2S9MV49-F1
#
_entry.id   AF-A0A2S9MV49-F1
#
_cell.length_a   1.000
_cell.length_b   1.000
_cell.length_c   1.000
_cell.angle_alpha   90.00
_cell.angle_beta   90.00
_cell.angle_gamma   90.00
#
_symmetry.space_group_name_H-M   'P 1'
#
loop_
_entity.id
_entity.type
_entity.pdbx_description
1 polymer ?
#
loop_
_entity_poly.entity_id
_entity_poly.type
_entity_poly.pdbx_seq_one_letter_code
_entity_poly.pdbx_strand_id
1 'polypeptide(L)'
;METPLTYVQITACAEREILHHLTEAASRPRGSHAADLHLGAAIGIFDLWRCLMVELGIEQGESGYTSDAQRLEALVRLASLSTAASSPAQDNGDTA
;
A
#
# COMPACT_ATOMS: atom_id res chain seq x y z
N MET A 1 -30.99 -3.88 -7.64
CA MET A 1 -30.68 -2.92 -6.56
C MET A 1 -29.32 -3.34 -6.03
N GLU A 2 -28.26 -2.60 -6.32
CA GLU A 2 -26.92 -2.94 -5.83
C GLU A 2 -26.90 -2.70 -4.31
N THR A 3 -26.51 -3.72 -3.54
CA THR A 3 -26.29 -3.58 -2.11
C THR A 3 -25.12 -2.63 -1.88
N PRO A 4 -25.28 -1.53 -1.12
CA PRO A 4 -24.18 -0.64 -0.83
C PRO A 4 -23.08 -1.40 -0.08
N LEU A 5 -21.83 -1.23 -0.54
CA LEU A 5 -20.67 -1.84 0.09
C LEU A 5 -20.52 -1.31 1.51
N THR A 6 -20.35 -2.22 2.47
CA THR A 6 -20.15 -1.85 3.88
C THR A 6 -18.70 -1.45 4.14
N TYR A 7 -18.47 -0.69 5.21
CA TYR A 7 -17.14 -0.39 5.74
C TYR A 7 -16.25 -1.64 5.78
N VAL A 8 -16.75 -2.73 6.37
CA VAL A 8 -16.02 -4.00 6.51
C VAL A 8 -15.65 -4.59 5.16
N GLN A 9 -16.56 -4.56 4.19
CA GLN A 9 -16.30 -5.07 2.84
C GLN A 9 -15.27 -4.23 2.10
N ILE A 10 -15.32 -2.91 2.22
CA ILE A 10 -14.37 -1.99 1.60
C ILE A 10 -12.99 -2.16 2.20
N THR A 11 -12.89 -2.24 3.54
CA THR A 11 -11.62 -2.45 4.25
C THR A 11 -11.00 -3.81 3.92
N ALA A 12 -11.80 -4.88 3.90
CA ALA A 12 -11.32 -6.22 3.51
C ALA A 12 -10.89 -6.28 2.04
N CYS A 13 -11.56 -5.53 1.17
CA CYS A 13 -11.16 -5.39 -0.22
C CYS A 13 -9.80 -4.68 -0.32
N ALA A 14 -9.66 -3.51 0.31
CA ALA A 14 -8.41 -2.75 0.31
C ALA A 14 -7.22 -3.57 0.81
N GLU A 15 -7.39 -4.28 1.93
CA GLU A 15 -6.34 -5.16 2.46
C GLU A 15 -5.91 -6.23 1.46
N ARG A 16 -6.89 -6.93 0.85
CA ARG A 16 -6.60 -8.01 -0.11
C ARG A 16 -5.84 -7.48 -1.33
N GLU A 17 -6.25 -6.34 -1.88
CA GLU A 17 -5.60 -5.75 -3.06
C GLU A 17 -4.20 -5.22 -2.72
N ILE A 18 -4.01 -4.63 -1.53
CA ILE A 18 -2.68 -4.25 -1.02
C ILE A 18 -1.79 -5.48 -0.96
N LEU A 19 -2.22 -6.55 -0.28
CA LEU A 19 -1.43 -7.78 -0.15
C LEU A 19 -1.11 -8.43 -1.49
N HIS A 20 -2.04 -8.40 -2.44
CA HIS A 20 -1.82 -8.89 -3.80
C HIS A 20 -0.67 -8.13 -4.47
N HIS A 21 -0.72 -6.80 -4.49
CA HIS A 21 0.34 -6.01 -5.11
C HIS A 21 1.67 -6.08 -4.36
N LEU A 22 1.66 -6.19 -3.03
CA LEU A 22 2.90 -6.41 -2.28
C LEU A 22 3.55 -7.76 -2.63
N THR A 23 2.74 -8.80 -2.84
CA THR A 23 3.21 -10.12 -3.29
C THR A 23 3.78 -10.04 -4.71
N GLU A 24 3.08 -9.35 -5.62
CA GLU A 24 3.54 -9.12 -7.00
C GLU A 24 4.82 -8.29 -7.07
N ALA A 25 5.00 -7.31 -6.19
CA ALA A 25 6.24 -6.54 -6.10
C ALA A 25 7.40 -7.43 -5.60
N ALA A 26 7.14 -8.27 -4.59
CA ALA A 26 8.14 -9.15 -3.99
C ALA A 26 8.61 -10.27 -4.92
N SER A 27 7.78 -10.69 -5.88
CA SER A 27 8.12 -11.72 -6.87
C SER A 27 8.99 -11.20 -8.02
N ARG A 28 9.19 -9.88 -8.11
CA ARG A 28 9.89 -9.21 -9.22
C ARG A 28 11.32 -8.81 -8.83
N PRO A 29 12.21 -8.60 -9.82
CA PRO A 29 13.53 -8.07 -9.56
C PRO A 29 13.44 -6.72 -8.83
N ARG A 30 14.25 -6.56 -7.77
CA ARG A 30 14.31 -5.32 -7.00
C ARG A 30 14.72 -4.14 -7.88
N GLY A 31 14.06 -3.00 -7.71
CA GLY A 31 14.29 -1.80 -8.51
C GLY A 31 13.82 -1.90 -9.97
N SER A 32 13.09 -2.96 -10.32
CA SER A 32 12.45 -3.03 -11.63
C SER A 32 11.21 -2.13 -11.66
N HIS A 33 10.97 -1.50 -12.81
CA HIS A 33 9.78 -0.67 -13.02
C HIS A 33 8.47 -1.40 -12.66
N ALA A 34 8.39 -2.71 -12.94
CA ALA A 34 7.22 -3.49 -12.60
C ALA A 34 7.05 -3.69 -11.08
N ALA A 35 8.14 -3.84 -10.32
CA ALA A 35 8.06 -3.86 -8.85
C ALA A 35 7.58 -2.51 -8.31
N ASP A 36 8.11 -1.40 -8.86
CA ASP A 36 7.72 -0.05 -8.45
C ASP A 36 6.25 0.27 -8.76
N LEU A 37 5.75 -0.20 -9.91
CA LEU A 37 4.32 -0.07 -10.26
C LEU A 37 3.42 -0.74 -9.23
N HIS A 38 3.75 -1.97 -8.80
CA HIS A 38 2.96 -2.67 -7.79
C HIS A 38 3.06 -2.02 -6.41
N LEU A 39 4.22 -1.50 -6.02
CA LEU A 39 4.36 -0.73 -4.79
C LEU A 39 3.52 0.54 -4.83
N GLY A 40 3.56 1.28 -5.95
CA GLY A 40 2.72 2.46 -6.17
C GLY A 40 1.22 2.12 -6.11
N ALA A 41 0.81 0.98 -6.67
CA ALA A 41 -0.57 0.51 -6.60
C ALA A 41 -1.01 0.22 -5.15
N ALA A 42 -0.18 -0.46 -4.35
CA ALA A 42 -0.47 -0.73 -2.94
C ALA A 42 -0.63 0.57 -2.13
N ILE A 43 0.23 1.56 -2.34
CA ILE A 43 0.11 2.90 -1.73
C ILE A 43 -1.19 3.57 -2.16
N GLY A 44 -1.47 3.58 -3.46
CA GLY A 44 -2.67 4.20 -4.03
C GLY A 44 -3.97 3.58 -3.51
N ILE A 45 -4.01 2.26 -3.28
CA ILE A 45 -5.18 1.58 -2.70
C ILE A 45 -5.39 2.02 -1.25
N PHE A 46 -4.33 2.15 -0.46
CA PHE A 46 -4.44 2.65 0.90
C PHE A 46 -4.97 4.09 0.93
N ASP A 47 -4.45 4.97 0.07
CA ASP A 47 -4.92 6.36 -0.03
C ASP A 47 -6.38 6.42 -0.52
N LEU A 48 -6.75 5.60 -1.50
CA LEU A 48 -8.13 5.51 -1.97
C LEU A 48 -9.08 5.05 -0.87
N TRP A 49 -8.69 4.04 -0.08
CA TRP A 49 -9.47 3.60 1.08
C TRP A 49 -9.68 4.76 2.06
N ARG A 50 -8.65 5.54 2.38
CA ARG A 50 -8.78 6.73 3.25
C ARG A 50 -9.75 7.76 2.69
N CYS A 51 -9.66 8.06 1.39
CA CYS A 51 -10.60 8.97 0.73
C CYS A 51 -12.04 8.46 0.81
N LEU A 52 -12.26 7.17 0.56
CA LEU A 52 -13.58 6.56 0.66
C LEU A 52 -14.15 6.61 2.08
N MET A 53 -13.33 6.42 3.12
CA MET A 53 -13.81 6.54 4.51
C MET A 53 -14.32 7.95 4.81
N VAL A 54 -13.64 8.98 4.29
CA VAL A 54 -14.09 10.38 4.41
C VAL A 54 -15.41 10.61 3.69
N GLU A 55 -15.53 10.15 2.44
CA GLU A 55 -16.76 10.30 1.65
C GLU A 55 -17.97 9.56 2.24
N LEU A 56 -17.72 8.44 2.94
CA LEU A 56 -18.75 7.68 3.66
C LEU A 56 -19.09 8.25 5.04
N GLY A 57 -18.45 9.34 5.47
CA GLY A 57 -18.65 9.95 6.78
C GLY A 57 -18.11 9.11 7.95
N ILE A 58 -17.22 8.16 7.67
CA ILE A 58 -16.57 7.33 8.70
C ILE A 58 -15.45 8.17 9.32
N GLU A 59 -15.70 8.67 10.53
CA GLU A 59 -14.75 9.52 11.25
C GLU A 59 -13.65 8.71 11.93
N GLN A 60 -12.53 9.37 12.25
CA GLN A 60 -11.40 8.74 12.95
C GLN A 60 -11.77 8.17 14.34
N GLY A 61 -12.91 8.59 14.90
CA GLY A 61 -13.46 8.11 16.16
C GLY A 61 -14.36 6.88 16.06
N GLU A 62 -14.69 6.41 14.85
CA GLU A 62 -15.49 5.20 14.70
C GLU A 62 -14.72 3.94 15.12
N SER A 63 -15.43 3.04 15.80
CA SER A 63 -14.87 1.79 16.30
C SER A 63 -14.31 0.96 15.15
N GLY A 64 -12.99 0.82 15.09
CA GLY A 64 -12.28 0.02 14.10
C GLY A 64 -11.46 0.84 13.10
N TYR A 65 -11.85 2.09 12.80
CA TYR A 65 -11.15 2.91 11.81
C TYR A 65 -9.66 3.05 12.11
N THR A 66 -9.32 3.49 13.32
CA THR A 66 -7.91 3.74 13.69
C THR A 66 -7.08 2.44 13.64
N SER A 67 -7.66 1.33 14.10
CA SER A 67 -7.01 0.02 14.06
C SER A 67 -6.78 -0.44 12.61
N ASP A 68 -7.77 -0.28 11.75
CA ASP A 68 -7.68 -0.67 10.34
C ASP A 68 -6.72 0.25 9.57
N ALA A 69 -6.75 1.55 9.82
CA ALA A 69 -5.81 2.51 9.24
C ALA A 69 -4.37 2.16 9.60
N GLN A 70 -4.09 1.87 10.88
CA GLN A 70 -2.75 1.44 11.33
C GLN A 70 -2.33 0.12 10.69
N ARG A 71 -3.24 -0.85 10.60
CA ARG A 71 -2.99 -2.16 10.00
C ARG A 71 -2.66 -2.04 8.51
N LEU A 72 -3.46 -1.29 7.75
CA LEU A 72 -3.21 -1.06 6.32
C LEU A 72 -1.94 -0.22 6.09
N GLU A 73 -1.70 0.81 6.90
CA GLU A 73 -0.49 1.62 6.83
C GLU A 73 0.77 0.78 7.10
N ALA A 74 0.73 -0.12 8.07
CA ALA A 74 1.84 -1.01 8.40
C ALA A 74 2.24 -1.90 7.21
N LEU A 75 1.25 -2.43 6.46
CA LEU A 75 1.50 -3.23 5.25
C LEU A 75 2.31 -2.42 4.22
N VAL A 76 1.88 -1.18 3.96
CA VAL A 76 2.50 -0.32 2.93
C VAL A 76 3.88 0.20 3.37
N ARG A 77 4.04 0.59 4.65
CA ARG A 77 5.32 1.05 5.20
C ARG A 77 6.39 -0.04 5.16
N LEU A 78 6.05 -1.27 5.55
CA LEU A 78 7.00 -2.40 5.53
C LEU A 78 7.52 -2.66 4.12
N ALA A 79 6.65 -2.57 3.11
CA ALA A 79 7.04 -2.75 1.72
C ALA A 79 7.97 -1.64 1.22
N SER A 80 7.71 -0.39 1.63
CA SER A 80 8.52 0.78 1.24
C SER A 80 9.92 0.78 1.87
N LEU A 81 10.06 0.21 3.08
CA LEU A 81 11.37 0.06 3.74
C LEU A 81 12.22 -1.06 3.12
N SER A 82 11.57 -2.12 2.61
CA SER A 82 12.25 -3.25 1.96
C SER A 82 12.98 -2.87 0.68
N THR A 83 12.45 -1.89 -0.08
CA THR A 83 13.11 -1.37 -1.29
C THR A 83 14.28 -0.43 -0.99
N ALA A 84 14.18 0.40 0.05
CA ALA A 84 15.23 1.37 0.40
C ALA A 84 16.56 0.72 0.81
N ALA A 85 16.53 -0.46 1.45
CA ALA A 85 17.73 -1.18 1.87
C ALA A 85 18.56 -1.79 0.72
N SER A 86 18.08 -1.70 -0.54
CA SER A 86 18.65 -2.41 -1.68
C SER A 86 19.29 -1.53 -2.74
N SER A 87 19.37 -0.20 -2.56
CA SER A 87 20.09 0.64 -3.53
C SER A 87 21.60 0.44 -3.39
N PRO A 88 22.31 -0.12 -4.39
CA PRO A 88 23.75 -0.07 -4.39
C PRO A 88 24.15 1.39 -4.63
N ALA A 89 25.02 1.92 -3.77
CA ALA A 89 25.71 3.17 -4.04
C ALA A 89 26.35 3.07 -5.43
N GLN A 90 25.96 3.95 -6.35
CA GLN A 90 26.71 4.19 -7.58
C GLN A 90 28.07 4.74 -7.15
N ASP A 91 29.05 3.84 -7.07
CA ASP A 91 30.47 4.17 -6.97
C ASP A 91 30.88 4.79 -8.30
N ASN A 92 30.77 6.12 -8.39
CA ASN A 92 31.45 6.90 -9.43
C ASN A 92 32.95 6.90 -9.08
N GLY A 93 33.64 5.81 -9.45
CA GLY A 93 35.09 5.74 -9.45
C GLY A 93 35.66 6.41 -10.70
N ASP A 94 36.10 7.65 -10.50
CA ASP A 94 36.75 8.52 -11.47
C ASP A 94 37.90 7.88 -12.25
N THR A 95 38.04 8.40 -13.47
CA THR A 95 39.17 8.32 -14.41
C THR A 95 40.57 8.37 -13.77
N ALA A 96 41.47 7.50 -14.27
CA ALA A 96 42.91 7.75 -14.41
C ALA A 96 43.45 7.01 -15.63
#